data_AF-A0A3N5SIB0-F1
#
_entry.id   AF-A0A3N5SIB0-F1
#
_cell.length_a   1.000
_cell.length_b   1.000
_cell.length_c   1.000
_cell.angle_alpha   90.00
_cell.angle_beta   90.00
_cell.angle_gamma   90.00
#
_symmetry.space_group_name_H-M   'P 1'
#
loop_
_entity.id
_entity.type
_entity.pdbx_description
1 polymer ?
#
loop_
_entity_poly.entity_id
_entity_poly.type
_entity_poly.pdbx_seq_one_letter_code
_entity_poly.pdbx_strand_id
1 'polypeptide(L)'
;MKVSPESTRHHVYQAPRIYTILFYSFLSAWTIASVLLLGLKYGQSGKADLAQLLMIAFIFAVTWYFSLGIFYRIRIEENGDIELTSFRRKLRTHPQRMELVEGPLFPVGFVRFRLEREKAYLFCMAKNEGLHRVLSLIRAKNPNIQFKSL
;
A
#
# COMPACT_ATOMS: atom_id res chain seq x y z
N MET A 1 18.07 31.09 18.48
CA MET A 1 17.90 29.64 18.29
C MET A 1 17.41 29.02 19.59
N LYS A 2 16.11 28.72 19.68
CA LYS A 2 15.57 27.84 20.73
C LYS A 2 15.16 26.55 20.01
N VAL A 3 15.98 25.52 20.13
CA VAL A 3 15.58 24.16 19.77
C VAL A 3 14.63 23.71 20.89
N SER A 4 13.33 23.94 20.69
CA SER A 4 12.31 23.38 21.56
C SER A 4 12.32 21.86 21.41
N PRO A 5 12.39 21.07 22.50
CA PRO A 5 12.21 19.63 22.43
C PRO A 5 10.71 19.37 22.29
N GLU A 6 10.18 19.55 21.08
CA GLU A 6 8.82 19.13 20.77
C GLU A 6 8.77 17.61 20.86
N SER A 7 8.00 17.14 21.83
CA SER A 7 7.79 15.75 22.17
C SER A 7 7.64 14.89 20.91
N THR A 8 8.46 13.85 20.82
CA THR A 8 8.38 12.69 19.92
C THR A 8 7.04 11.97 20.12
N ARG A 9 5.93 12.61 19.74
CA ARG A 9 4.63 11.97 19.66
C ARG A 9 4.72 10.96 18.54
N HIS A 10 4.35 9.71 18.81
CA HIS A 10 4.19 8.70 17.77
C HIS A 10 3.18 9.21 16.73
N HIS A 11 3.68 9.69 15.60
CA HIS A 11 2.82 10.05 14.48
C HIS A 11 2.50 8.79 13.71
N VAL A 12 1.26 8.33 13.86
CA VAL A 12 0.73 7.14 13.22
C VAL A 12 -0.35 7.57 12.26
N TYR A 13 -0.20 7.18 11.01
CA TYR A 13 -1.30 7.19 10.05
C TYR A 13 -1.76 5.76 9.81
N GLN A 14 -3.07 5.54 9.92
CA GLN A 14 -3.74 4.29 9.58
C GLN A 14 -4.80 4.60 8.53
N ALA A 15 -4.75 3.87 7.42
CA ALA A 15 -5.74 3.94 6.38
C ALA A 15 -7.14 3.63 6.94
N PRO A 16 -8.19 4.33 6.48
CA PRO A 16 -9.56 4.03 6.87
C PRO A 16 -9.85 2.55 6.65
N ARG A 17 -10.22 1.83 7.72
CA ARG A 17 -10.48 0.37 7.65
C ARG A 17 -11.51 0.04 6.58
N ILE A 18 -12.51 0.91 6.41
CA ILE A 18 -13.56 0.72 5.41
C ILE A 18 -13.00 0.66 3.99
N TYR A 19 -11.99 1.47 3.68
CA TYR A 19 -11.38 1.47 2.35
C TYR A 19 -10.60 0.18 2.11
N THR A 20 -9.81 -0.25 3.10
CA THR A 20 -9.10 -1.54 3.06
C THR A 20 -10.08 -2.70 2.90
N ILE A 21 -11.17 -2.72 3.66
CA ILE A 21 -12.21 -3.75 3.59
C ILE A 21 -12.85 -3.76 2.19
N LEU A 22 -13.31 -2.61 1.69
CA LEU A 22 -13.93 -2.52 0.37
C LEU A 22 -13.01 -3.04 -0.74
N PHE A 23 -11.71 -2.70 -0.69
CA PHE A 23 -10.73 -3.17 -1.66
C PHE A 23 -10.59 -4.70 -1.64
N TYR A 24 -10.39 -5.32 -0.47
CA TYR A 24 -10.22 -6.77 -0.38
C TYR A 24 -11.54 -7.53 -0.58
N SER A 25 -12.68 -6.95 -0.21
CA SER A 25 -14.00 -7.50 -0.52
C SER A 25 -14.24 -7.52 -2.03
N PHE A 26 -13.93 -6.42 -2.73
CA PHE A 26 -14.03 -6.38 -4.19
C PHE A 26 -13.08 -7.37 -4.86
N LEU A 27 -11.82 -7.45 -4.41
CA LEU A 27 -10.83 -8.41 -4.93
C LEU A 27 -11.28 -9.87 -4.73
N SER A 28 -11.84 -10.18 -3.55
CA SER A 28 -12.39 -11.50 -3.23
C SER A 28 -13.60 -11.83 -4.09
N ALA A 29 -14.58 -10.92 -4.17
CA ALA A 29 -15.78 -11.11 -4.97
C ALA A 29 -15.45 -11.31 -6.45
N TRP A 30 -14.51 -10.51 -6.98
CA TRP A 30 -14.01 -10.66 -8.35
C TRP A 30 -13.35 -12.01 -8.59
N THR A 31 -12.51 -12.47 -7.64
CA THR A 31 -11.85 -13.78 -7.72
C THR A 31 -12.88 -14.91 -7.72
N ILE A 32 -13.86 -14.87 -6.81
CA ILE A 32 -14.94 -15.86 -6.70
C ILE A 32 -15.77 -15.89 -7.99
N ALA A 33 -16.22 -14.73 -8.47
CA ALA A 33 -16.98 -14.61 -9.71
C ALA A 33 -16.19 -15.18 -10.90
N SER A 34 -14.90 -14.89 -10.99
CA SER A 34 -14.03 -15.41 -12.04
C SER A 34 -13.90 -16.93 -11.99
N VAL A 35 -13.67 -17.49 -10.80
CA VAL A 35 -13.58 -18.96 -10.61
C VAL A 35 -14.90 -19.64 -10.94
N LEU A 36 -16.03 -19.08 -10.54
CA LEU A 36 -17.37 -19.61 -10.86
C LEU A 36 -17.64 -19.59 -12.36
N LEU A 37 -17.39 -18.46 -13.03
CA LEU A 37 -17.58 -18.33 -14.48
C LEU A 37 -16.68 -19.30 -15.27
N LEU A 38 -15.43 -19.47 -14.83
CA LEU A 38 -14.52 -20.47 -15.40
C LEU A 38 -15.03 -21.89 -15.19
N GLY A 39 -15.47 -22.22 -13.97
CA GLY A 39 -16.05 -23.52 -13.65
C GLY A 39 -17.26 -23.85 -14.53
N LEU A 40 -18.19 -22.90 -14.70
CA LEU A 40 -19.34 -23.05 -15.58
C LEU A 40 -18.93 -23.26 -17.04
N LYS A 41 -17.99 -22.45 -17.54
CA LYS A 41 -17.49 -22.54 -18.92
C LYS A 41 -16.85 -23.91 -19.20
N TYR A 42 -16.01 -24.40 -18.31
CA TYR A 42 -15.36 -25.71 -18.48
C TYR A 42 -16.31 -26.88 -18.28
N GLY A 43 -17.29 -26.75 -17.38
CA GLY A 43 -18.36 -27.74 -17.22
C GLY A 43 -19.21 -27.92 -18.47
N GLN A 44 -19.42 -26.84 -19.25
CA GLN A 44 -20.16 -26.88 -20.52
C GLN A 44 -19.30 -27.33 -21.71
N SER A 45 -18.02 -26.93 -21.78
CA SER A 45 -17.16 -27.25 -22.92
C SER A 45 -16.47 -28.61 -22.83
N GLY A 46 -16.41 -29.22 -21.64
CA GLY A 46 -15.79 -30.52 -21.38
C GLY A 46 -14.26 -30.57 -21.60
N LYS A 47 -13.64 -29.45 -21.97
CA LYS A 47 -12.20 -29.35 -22.26
C LYS A 47 -11.61 -28.20 -21.46
N ALA A 48 -11.16 -28.51 -20.25
CA ALA A 48 -10.28 -27.63 -19.51
C ALA A 48 -8.83 -27.94 -19.92
N ASP A 49 -8.17 -26.97 -20.55
CA ASP A 49 -6.74 -27.05 -20.76
C ASP A 49 -6.02 -26.81 -19.42
N LEU A 50 -5.25 -27.79 -18.97
CA LEU A 50 -4.48 -27.72 -17.73
C LEU A 50 -3.53 -26.52 -17.74
N ALA A 51 -2.94 -26.20 -18.89
CA ALA A 51 -2.05 -25.05 -19.03
C ALA A 51 -2.80 -23.74 -18.77
N GLN A 52 -4.03 -23.62 -19.29
CA GLN A 52 -4.89 -22.46 -19.07
C GLN A 52 -5.29 -22.32 -17.59
N LEU A 53 -5.63 -23.42 -16.92
CA LEU A 53 -5.93 -23.40 -15.48
C LEU A 53 -4.73 -22.97 -14.63
N LEU A 54 -3.54 -23.50 -14.94
CA LEU A 54 -2.30 -23.11 -14.26
C LEU A 54 -1.97 -21.64 -14.45
N MET A 55 -2.12 -21.12 -15.67
CA MET A 55 -1.91 -19.71 -15.97
C MET A 55 -2.87 -18.82 -15.17
N ILE A 56 -4.15 -19.18 -15.09
CA ILE A 56 -5.15 -18.42 -14.33
C ILE A 56 -4.84 -18.46 -12.83
N ALA A 57 -4.53 -19.64 -12.29
CA ALA A 57 -4.16 -19.80 -10.89
C ALA A 57 -2.91 -18.98 -10.55
N PHE A 58 -1.92 -18.96 -11.43
CA PHE A 58 -0.71 -18.15 -11.29
C PHE A 58 -1.04 -16.65 -11.27
N ILE A 59 -1.90 -16.17 -12.16
CA ILE A 59 -2.34 -14.77 -12.18
C ILE A 59 -3.01 -14.41 -10.85
N PHE A 60 -3.94 -15.23 -10.35
CA PHE A 60 -4.57 -14.96 -9.05
C PHE A 60 -3.56 -14.95 -7.91
N ALA A 61 -2.65 -15.92 -7.86
CA ALA A 61 -1.61 -15.99 -6.84
C ALA A 61 -0.75 -14.72 -6.84
N VAL A 62 -0.31 -14.27 -8.02
CA VAL A 62 0.49 -13.04 -8.18
C VAL A 62 -0.32 -11.80 -7.79
N THR A 63 -1.57 -11.67 -8.25
CA THR A 63 -2.44 -10.55 -7.91
C THR A 63 -2.66 -10.44 -6.39
N TRP A 64 -2.96 -11.55 -5.73
CA TRP A 64 -3.12 -11.60 -4.27
C TRP A 64 -1.80 -11.31 -3.55
N TYR A 65 -0.69 -11.90 -4.01
CA TYR A 65 0.63 -11.68 -3.44
C TYR A 65 1.01 -10.19 -3.43
N PHE A 66 0.79 -9.47 -4.54
CA PHE A 66 1.04 -8.04 -4.63
C PHE A 66 0.02 -7.21 -3.83
N SER A 67 -1.27 -7.58 -3.89
CA SER A 67 -2.33 -6.86 -3.17
C SER A 67 -2.16 -6.92 -1.66
N LEU A 68 -1.70 -8.04 -1.10
CA LEU A 68 -1.38 -8.17 0.33
C LEU A 68 -0.11 -7.41 0.75
N GLY A 69 0.72 -7.05 -0.23
CA GLY A 69 1.91 -6.20 -0.04
C GLY A 69 1.60 -4.71 0.04
N ILE A 70 0.35 -4.29 -0.19
CA ILE A 70 -0.07 -2.90 -0.03
C ILE A 70 -0.15 -2.58 1.47
N PHE A 71 0.53 -1.52 1.87
CA PHE A 71 0.59 -1.05 3.24
C PHE A 71 -0.71 -0.30 3.60
N TYR A 72 -1.20 -0.50 4.82
CA TYR A 72 -2.38 0.20 5.33
C TYR A 72 -2.04 1.09 6.55
N ARG A 73 -0.80 1.04 7.05
CA ARG A 73 -0.36 1.83 8.20
C ARG A 73 1.09 2.26 8.01
N ILE A 74 1.36 3.49 8.43
CA ILE A 74 2.70 4.07 8.53
C ILE A 74 2.87 4.69 9.92
N ARG A 75 4.03 4.46 10.53
CA ARG A 75 4.40 5.00 11.84
C ARG A 75 5.80 5.57 11.75
N ILE A 76 6.00 6.72 12.39
CA ILE A 76 7.34 7.24 12.68
C ILE A 76 7.72 6.80 14.10
N GLU A 77 8.83 6.07 14.21
CA GLU A 77 9.41 5.62 15.47
C GLU A 77 10.25 6.74 16.13
N GLU A 78 10.61 6.57 17.41
CA GLU A 78 11.29 7.59 18.22
C GLU A 78 12.68 7.95 17.69
N ASN A 79 13.38 6.95 17.16
CA ASN A 79 14.66 7.13 16.47
C ASN A 79 14.53 7.86 15.12
N GLY A 80 13.29 8.06 14.63
CA GLY A 80 12.99 8.69 13.36
C GLY A 80 12.85 7.75 12.17
N ASP A 81 12.94 6.44 12.39
CA ASP A 81 12.65 5.45 11.37
C ASP A 81 11.15 5.42 11.03
N ILE A 82 10.86 4.94 9.83
CA ILE A 82 9.52 4.80 9.31
C ILE A 82 9.20 3.31 9.25
N GLU A 83 8.16 2.90 9.96
CA GLU A 83 7.59 1.56 9.88
C GLU A 83 6.30 1.58 9.05
N LEU A 84 6.31 0.87 7.93
CA LEU A 84 5.19 0.61 7.05
C LEU A 84 4.64 -0.80 7.33
N THR A 85 3.34 -0.94 7.61
CA THR A 85 2.69 -2.23 7.88
C THR A 85 1.67 -2.59 6.81
N SER A 86 1.81 -3.80 6.25
CA SER A 86 0.88 -4.45 5.30
C SER A 86 0.38 -5.76 5.90
N PHE A 87 -0.52 -6.46 5.21
CA PHE A 87 -0.95 -7.79 5.62
C PHE A 87 0.15 -8.84 5.43
N ARG A 88 1.01 -8.65 4.42
CA ARG A 88 2.09 -9.60 4.10
C ARG A 88 3.36 -9.37 4.92
N ARG A 89 3.72 -8.12 5.18
CA ARG A 89 5.01 -7.76 5.79
C ARG A 89 5.00 -6.42 6.52
N LYS A 90 5.99 -6.22 7.39
CA LYS A 90 6.38 -4.92 7.91
C LYS A 90 7.68 -4.48 7.24
N LEU A 91 7.76 -3.22 6.85
CA LEU A 91 8.93 -2.61 6.23
C LEU A 91 9.41 -1.48 7.13
N ARG A 92 10.65 -1.56 7.59
CA ARG A 92 11.33 -0.50 8.34
C ARG A 92 12.34 0.17 7.44
N THR A 93 12.29 1.49 7.35
CA THR A 93 13.20 2.27 6.52
C THR A 93 13.54 3.60 7.17
N HIS A 94 14.70 4.14 6.81
CA HIS A 94 15.11 5.47 7.21
C HIS A 94 14.57 6.51 6.20
N PRO A 95 14.08 7.69 6.64
CA PRO A 95 13.54 8.74 5.75
C PRO A 95 14.50 9.15 4.61
N GLN A 96 15.81 9.13 4.86
CA GLN A 96 16.84 9.50 3.89
C GLN A 96 16.96 8.53 2.70
N ARG A 97 16.50 7.29 2.85
CA ARG A 97 16.49 6.28 1.78
C ARG A 97 15.25 6.37 0.88
N MET A 98 14.38 7.35 1.13
CA MET A 98 13.23 7.63 0.27
C MET A 98 13.63 8.66 -0.77
N GLU A 99 13.52 8.29 -2.04
CA GLU A 99 13.87 9.14 -3.17
C GLU A 99 12.68 10.03 -3.57
N LEU A 100 11.48 9.44 -3.58
CA LEU A 100 10.29 10.07 -4.15
C LEU A 100 9.03 9.60 -3.42
N VAL A 101 8.13 10.54 -3.17
CA VAL A 101 6.76 10.28 -2.72
C VAL A 101 5.79 10.82 -3.77
N GLU A 102 5.01 9.93 -4.36
CA GLU A 102 3.93 10.28 -5.28
C GLU A 102 2.61 10.21 -4.50
N GLY A 103 1.93 11.34 -4.35
CA GLY A 103 0.60 11.40 -3.75
C GLY A 103 -0.48 10.87 -4.68
N PRO A 104 -1.67 10.58 -4.15
CA PRO A 104 -2.76 10.02 -4.93
C PRO A 104 -3.31 11.05 -5.94
N LEU A 105 -3.68 10.59 -7.13
CA LEU A 105 -4.38 11.42 -8.12
C LEU A 105 -5.83 11.73 -7.72
N PHE A 106 -6.42 10.91 -6.84
CA PHE A 106 -7.81 11.00 -6.40
C PHE A 106 -7.89 11.21 -4.87
N PRO A 107 -9.03 11.69 -4.33
CA PRO A 107 -9.21 11.90 -2.89
C PRO A 107 -8.98 10.64 -2.03
N VAL A 108 -9.12 9.47 -2.64
CA VAL A 108 -8.81 8.17 -2.07
C VAL A 108 -7.94 7.41 -3.07
N GLY A 109 -6.90 6.73 -2.61
CA GLY A 109 -6.00 6.02 -3.51
C GLY A 109 -4.80 5.43 -2.80
N PHE A 110 -3.64 5.56 -3.44
CA PHE A 110 -2.38 5.05 -2.94
C PHE A 110 -1.33 6.16 -2.95
N VAL A 111 -0.63 6.35 -1.83
CA VAL A 111 0.66 7.05 -1.84
C VAL A 111 1.72 6.04 -2.21
N ARG A 112 2.53 6.37 -3.20
CA ARG A 112 3.66 5.55 -3.60
C ARG A 112 4.95 6.13 -3.07
N PHE A 113 5.63 5.35 -2.26
CA PHE A 113 6.98 5.62 -1.78
C PHE A 113 7.97 4.87 -2.67
N ARG A 114 8.92 5.60 -3.25
CA ARG A 114 10.07 5.03 -3.95
C ARG A 114 11.24 5.02 -2.98
N LEU A 115 11.65 3.82 -2.58
CA LEU A 115 12.85 3.59 -1.81
C LEU A 115 13.97 3.13 -2.77
N GLU A 116 15.23 3.24 -2.34
CA GLU A 116 16.40 2.83 -3.12
C GLU A 116 16.29 1.42 -3.74
N ARG A 117 15.67 0.47 -3.01
CA ARG A 117 15.60 -0.94 -3.40
C ARG A 117 14.20 -1.45 -3.72
N GLU A 118 13.15 -0.71 -3.38
CA GLU A 118 11.79 -1.18 -3.58
C GLU A 118 10.75 -0.05 -3.64
N LYS A 119 9.56 -0.39 -4.15
CA LYS A 119 8.41 0.50 -4.19
C LYS A 119 7.41 0.04 -3.12
N ALA A 120 6.93 0.98 -2.32
CA ALA A 120 5.90 0.73 -1.31
C ALA A 120 4.64 1.54 -1.64
N TYR A 121 3.49 0.89 -1.58
CA TYR A 121 2.19 1.52 -1.80
C TYR A 121 1.42 1.55 -0.49
N LEU A 122 0.96 2.73 -0.08
CA LEU A 122 0.19 2.94 1.14
C LEU A 122 -1.23 3.38 0.78
N PHE A 123 -2.24 2.66 1.28
CA PHE A 123 -3.62 3.11 1.19
C PHE A 123 -3.77 4.48 1.84
N CYS A 124 -4.29 5.44 1.08
CA CYS A 124 -4.36 6.82 1.51
C CYS A 124 -5.73 7.46 1.26
N MET A 125 -6.04 8.43 2.11
CA MET A 125 -7.10 9.39 1.88
C MET A 125 -6.44 10.77 1.90
N ALA A 126 -6.52 11.50 0.80
CA ALA A 126 -5.78 12.74 0.58
C ALA A 126 -6.06 13.78 1.68
N LYS A 127 -7.32 13.88 2.14
CA LYS A 127 -7.73 14.84 3.17
C LYS A 127 -7.38 14.42 4.62
N ASN A 128 -6.62 13.35 4.82
CA ASN A 128 -6.31 12.88 6.18
C ASN A 128 -5.17 13.68 6.81
N GLU A 129 -5.44 14.39 7.90
CA GLU A 129 -4.41 15.17 8.61
C GLU A 129 -3.25 14.31 9.14
N GLY A 130 -3.53 13.07 9.56
CA GLY A 130 -2.50 12.15 10.03
C GLY A 130 -1.50 11.81 8.94
N LEU A 131 -1.98 11.61 7.71
CA LEU A 131 -1.11 11.40 6.56
C LEU A 131 -0.27 12.66 6.27
N HIS A 132 -0.89 13.84 6.23
CA HIS A 132 -0.16 15.09 6.00
C HIS A 132 0.93 15.34 7.05
N ARG A 133 0.66 15.07 8.33
CA ARG A 133 1.66 15.18 9.41
C ARG A 133 2.81 14.19 9.23
N VAL A 134 2.52 12.95 8.83
CA VAL A 134 3.59 11.97 8.55
C VAL A 134 4.43 12.42 7.35
N LEU A 135 3.81 12.86 6.26
CA LEU A 135 4.52 13.32 5.06
C LEU A 135 5.35 14.58 5.33
N SER A 136 4.85 15.52 6.12
CA SER A 136 5.61 16.73 6.48
C SER A 136 6.82 16.40 7.36
N LEU A 137 6.70 15.45 8.28
CA LEU A 137 7.83 14.97 9.09
C LEU A 137 8.88 14.24 8.25
N ILE A 138 8.45 13.44 7.27
CA ILE A 138 9.37 12.80 6.31
C ILE A 138 10.13 13.88 5.53
N ARG A 139 9.44 14.91 5.04
CA ARG A 139 10.05 16.06 4.34
C ARG A 139 11.03 16.82 5.22
N ALA A 140 10.71 17.03 6.49
CA ALA A 140 11.59 17.72 7.44
C ALA A 140 12.88 16.92 7.70
N LYS A 141 12.80 15.58 7.75
CA LYS A 141 13.96 14.70 7.97
C LYS A 141 14.75 14.37 6.69
N ASN A 142 14.14 14.52 5.52
CA ASN A 142 14.79 14.36 4.23
C ASN A 142 14.41 15.52 3.31
N PRO A 143 15.13 16.65 3.36
CA PRO A 143 14.81 17.83 2.53
C PRO A 143 15.04 17.59 1.03
N ASN A 144 15.79 16.55 0.65
CA ASN A 144 16.08 16.21 -0.75
C ASN A 144 15.00 15.33 -1.39
N ILE A 145 14.01 14.87 -0.62
CA ILE A 145 12.96 14.00 -1.13
C ILE A 145 12.09 14.74 -2.16
N GLN A 146 11.83 14.08 -3.28
CA GLN A 146 10.91 14.63 -4.28
C GLN A 146 9.47 14.32 -3.88
N PHE A 147 8.58 15.30 -3.99
CA PHE A 147 7.14 15.11 -3.85
C PHE A 147 6.46 15.40 -5.18
N LYS A 148 5.69 14.44 -5.70
CA LYS A 148 4.86 14.60 -6.89
C LYS A 148 3.39 14.44 -6.51
N SER A 149 2.53 15.28 -7.10
CA SER A 149 1.06 15.23 -6.97
C SER A 149 0.55 15.14 -5.52
N LEU A 150 0.78 16.19 -4.73
CA LEU A 150 0.35 16.31 -3.34
C LEU A 150 -0.90 17.20 -3.21
#